data_AF-A0A2S1ENC0-F1
#
_entry.id   AF-A0A2S1ENC0-F1
#
_cell.length_a   1.000
_cell.length_b   1.000
_cell.length_c   1.000
_cell.angle_alpha   90.00
_cell.angle_beta   90.00
_cell.angle_gamma   90.00
#
_symmetry.space_group_name_H-M   'P 1'
#
loop_
_entity.id
_entity.type
_entity.pdbx_description
1 polymer ?
#
loop_
_entity_poly.entity_id
_entity_poly.type
_entity_poly.pdbx_seq_one_letter_code
_entity_poly.pdbx_strand_id
1 'polypeptide(L)'
;MAYQSINPFTNQVEKTFENTTDEELEQTLTTAHQLYLDWRKYNDLEKRKRQILKLGQILRERRVEYATVMSKEMGKLISEAEGEVDLCASFCDYYAAHADKFLQPKIIATTSGRAKVLKQSLGILVAVEPWNFPFYQIARVFIPNLIAGNPMILKDASNCPASAQAFADAVKEAGAPAGSLTNLFLSYDQVNKAIADKRVAGVCLTGSVTYKGQTVYYKANGNDQYQVTTAK
;
A
#
# COMPACT_ATOMS: atom_id res chain seq x y z
N MET A 1 2.71 8.07 -19.62
CA MET A 1 2.80 9.03 -18.50
C MET A 1 4.19 8.89 -17.94
N ALA A 2 4.91 10.00 -17.72
CA ALA A 2 6.24 9.98 -17.11
C ALA A 2 6.11 10.09 -15.59
N TYR A 3 6.96 9.38 -14.86
CA TYR A 3 7.13 9.54 -13.42
C TYR A 3 8.36 10.41 -13.17
N GLN A 4 8.16 11.58 -12.58
CA GLN A 4 9.23 12.57 -12.39
C GLN A 4 9.09 13.26 -11.03
N SER A 5 10.21 13.43 -10.34
CA SER A 5 10.33 14.33 -9.20
C SER A 5 10.64 15.72 -9.75
N ILE A 6 9.65 16.61 -9.73
CA ILE A 6 9.80 18.01 -10.14
C ILE A 6 9.64 18.86 -8.89
N ASN A 7 10.69 19.58 -8.52
CA ASN A 7 10.68 20.40 -7.31
C ASN A 7 9.72 21.58 -7.49
N PRO A 8 8.62 21.68 -6.74
CA PRO A 8 7.62 22.73 -6.97
C PRO A 8 8.09 24.12 -6.54
N PHE A 9 9.13 24.22 -5.71
CA PHE A 9 9.71 25.51 -5.33
C PHE A 9 10.58 26.10 -6.45
N THR A 10 11.31 25.25 -7.19
CA THR A 10 12.25 25.69 -8.24
C THR A 10 11.74 25.41 -9.67
N ASN A 11 10.70 24.60 -9.80
CA ASN A 11 10.18 24.02 -11.04
C ASN A 11 11.24 23.21 -11.84
N GLN A 12 12.25 22.66 -11.15
CA GLN A 12 13.32 21.87 -11.77
C GLN A 12 13.06 20.37 -11.65
N VAL A 13 13.37 19.62 -12.71
CA VAL A 13 13.35 18.15 -12.69
C VAL A 13 14.56 17.66 -11.90
N GLU A 14 14.34 16.99 -10.77
CA GLU A 14 15.41 16.40 -9.96
C GLU A 14 15.71 14.96 -10.41
N LYS A 15 14.68 14.20 -10.79
CA LYS A 15 14.82 12.80 -11.21
C LYS A 15 13.68 12.35 -12.12
N THR A 16 14.00 11.48 -13.07
CA THR A 16 13.02 10.77 -13.92
C THR A 16 13.13 9.27 -13.64
N PHE A 17 12.00 8.59 -13.64
CA PHE A 17 11.88 7.16 -13.38
C PHE A 17 11.35 6.46 -14.62
N GLU A 18 11.93 5.31 -14.94
CA GLU A 18 11.47 4.48 -16.04
C GLU A 18 10.13 3.82 -15.69
N ASN A 19 9.27 3.68 -16.69
CA ASN A 19 8.00 2.99 -16.50
C ASN A 19 8.23 1.50 -16.38
N THR A 20 7.42 0.87 -15.54
CA THR A 20 7.39 -0.58 -15.37
C THR A 20 7.02 -1.29 -16.68
N THR A 21 7.70 -2.38 -17.02
CA THR A 21 7.36 -3.23 -18.19
C THR A 21 6.22 -4.20 -17.87
N ASP A 22 5.60 -4.79 -18.90
CA ASP A 22 4.56 -5.80 -18.69
C ASP A 22 5.13 -7.07 -18.01
N GLU A 23 6.38 -7.43 -18.30
CA GLU A 23 7.08 -8.56 -17.67
C GLU A 23 7.34 -8.30 -16.18
N GLU A 24 7.75 -7.08 -15.82
CA GLU A 24 7.94 -6.68 -14.41
C GLU A 24 6.62 -6.71 -13.62
N LEU A 25 5.52 -6.29 -14.24
CA LEU A 25 4.19 -6.40 -13.66
C LEU A 25 3.81 -7.87 -13.42
N GLU A 26 4.00 -8.74 -14.41
CA GLU A 26 3.70 -10.17 -14.28
C GLU A 26 4.56 -10.86 -13.21
N GLN A 27 5.85 -10.56 -13.16
CA GLN A 27 6.76 -11.07 -12.13
C GLN A 27 6.34 -10.60 -10.73
N THR A 28 5.90 -9.34 -10.62
CA THR A 28 5.40 -8.78 -9.36
C THR A 28 4.12 -9.49 -8.90
N LEU A 29 3.16 -9.69 -9.80
CA LEU A 29 1.92 -10.41 -9.51
C LEU A 29 2.20 -11.86 -9.09
N THR A 30 3.12 -12.54 -9.76
CA THR A 30 3.54 -13.91 -9.40
C THR A 30 4.15 -13.96 -8.00
N THR A 31 5.09 -13.05 -7.71
CA THR A 31 5.78 -13.00 -6.42
C THR A 31 4.81 -12.69 -5.28
N ALA A 32 3.94 -11.69 -5.46
CA ALA A 32 2.93 -11.31 -4.47
C ALA A 32 1.90 -12.44 -4.26
N HIS A 33 1.48 -13.13 -5.32
CA HIS A 33 0.54 -14.25 -5.18
C HIS A 33 1.15 -15.42 -4.40
N GLN A 34 2.41 -15.76 -4.69
CA GLN A 34 3.10 -16.82 -3.95
C GLN A 34 3.22 -16.46 -2.46
N LEU A 35 3.58 -15.21 -2.15
CA LEU A 35 3.63 -14.73 -0.77
C LEU A 35 2.26 -14.83 -0.07
N TYR A 36 1.18 -14.47 -0.76
CA TYR A 36 -0.18 -14.64 -0.22
C TYR A 36 -0.48 -16.10 0.12
N LEU A 37 -0.16 -17.04 -0.77
CA LEU A 37 -0.37 -18.47 -0.53
C LEU A 37 0.44 -18.97 0.67
N ASP A 38 1.69 -18.52 0.80
CA ASP A 38 2.55 -18.86 1.93
C ASP A 38 1.99 -18.31 3.26
N TRP A 39 1.52 -17.07 3.28
CA TRP A 39 0.87 -16.49 4.46
C TRP A 39 -0.45 -17.19 4.81
N ARG A 40 -1.23 -17.62 3.82
CA ARG A 40 -2.45 -18.42 4.04
C ARG A 40 -2.14 -19.79 4.65
N LYS A 41 -1.01 -20.40 4.29
CA LYS A 41 -0.61 -21.73 4.76
C LYS A 41 0.02 -21.70 6.16
N TYR A 42 0.96 -20.79 6.41
CA TYR A 42 1.76 -20.80 7.64
C TYR A 42 1.33 -19.74 8.68
N ASN A 43 0.62 -18.69 8.24
CA ASN A 43 0.08 -17.59 9.05
C ASN A 43 0.93 -17.16 10.27
N ASP A 44 2.08 -16.56 10.02
CA ASP A 44 2.94 -15.99 11.08
C ASP A 44 2.59 -14.51 11.33
N LEU A 45 1.55 -14.26 12.14
CA LEU A 45 1.12 -12.92 12.51
C LEU A 45 2.21 -12.16 13.31
N GLU A 46 2.92 -12.86 14.20
CA GLU A 46 3.95 -12.24 15.04
C GLU A 46 5.13 -11.72 14.21
N LYS A 47 5.51 -12.42 13.14
CA LYS A 47 6.52 -11.91 12.20
C LYS A 47 6.06 -10.63 11.50
N ARG A 48 4.79 -10.57 11.08
CA ARG A 48 4.23 -9.36 10.44
C ARG A 48 4.13 -8.19 11.43
N LYS A 49 3.78 -8.45 12.69
CA LYS A 49 3.82 -7.44 13.78
C LYS A 49 5.24 -6.91 13.99
N ARG A 50 6.26 -7.77 14.04
CA ARG A 50 7.67 -7.34 14.16
C ARG A 50 8.13 -6.50 12.96
N GLN A 51 7.72 -6.87 11.74
CA GLN A 51 8.05 -6.12 10.52
C GLN A 51 7.46 -4.71 10.55
N ILE A 52 6.18 -4.54 10.91
CA ILE A 52 5.62 -3.19 10.99
C ILE A 52 6.22 -2.36 12.14
N LEU A 53 6.55 -2.97 13.27
CA LEU A 53 7.28 -2.27 14.35
C LEU A 53 8.66 -1.81 13.87
N LYS A 54 9.37 -2.65 13.10
CA LYS A 54 10.66 -2.27 12.51
C LYS A 54 10.51 -1.16 11.46
N LEU A 55 9.45 -1.18 10.65
CA LEU A 55 9.11 -0.07 9.75
C LEU A 55 8.90 1.23 10.53
N GLY A 56 8.11 1.20 11.61
CA GLY A 56 7.90 2.37 12.47
C GLY A 56 9.21 2.91 13.07
N GLN A 57 10.15 2.03 13.43
CA GLN A 57 11.49 2.43 13.86
C GLN A 57 12.27 3.12 12.72
N ILE A 58 12.32 2.54 11.53
CA ILE A 58 13.04 3.10 10.37
C ILE A 58 12.48 4.48 9.99
N LEU A 59 11.16 4.61 9.99
CA LEU A 59 10.49 5.89 9.73
C LEU A 59 10.93 6.98 10.71
N ARG A 60 11.07 6.65 12.00
CA ARG A 60 11.56 7.60 13.01
C ARG A 60 13.05 7.93 12.83
N GLU A 61 13.88 6.92 12.57
CA GLU A 61 15.32 7.08 12.38
C GLU A 61 15.65 7.96 11.17
N ARG A 62 14.87 7.84 10.10
CA ARG A 62 15.03 8.61 8.85
C ARG A 62 13.96 9.69 8.66
N ARG A 63 13.37 10.17 9.75
CA ARG A 63 12.28 11.16 9.75
C ARG A 63 12.56 12.38 8.87
N VAL A 64 13.70 13.02 9.07
CA VAL A 64 14.10 14.22 8.32
C VAL A 64 14.37 13.92 6.85
N GLU A 65 14.94 12.75 6.54
CA GLU A 65 15.22 12.32 5.17
C GLU A 65 13.91 12.11 4.39
N TYR A 66 12.98 11.31 4.94
CA TYR A 66 11.68 11.07 4.31
C TYR A 66 10.84 12.33 4.19
N ALA A 67 10.87 13.20 5.21
CA ALA A 67 10.22 14.49 5.15
C ALA A 67 10.77 15.36 4.01
N THR A 68 12.11 15.38 3.85
CA THR A 68 12.78 16.15 2.79
C THR A 68 12.38 15.65 1.41
N VAL A 69 12.30 14.32 1.20
CA VAL A 69 11.86 13.73 -0.07
C VAL A 69 10.44 14.21 -0.42
N MET A 70 9.49 14.11 0.52
CA MET A 70 8.11 14.56 0.28
C MET A 70 8.04 16.07 -0.01
N SER A 71 8.73 16.90 0.78
CA SER A 71 8.76 18.34 0.56
C SER A 71 9.35 18.70 -0.81
N LYS A 72 10.40 18.00 -1.26
CA LYS A 72 10.98 18.22 -2.58
C LYS A 72 10.07 17.80 -3.72
N GLU A 73 9.25 16.76 -3.57
CA GLU A 73 8.42 16.28 -4.68
C GLU A 73 7.08 17.01 -4.83
N MET A 74 6.48 17.44 -3.73
CA MET A 74 5.12 18.00 -3.76
C MET A 74 4.94 19.27 -2.92
N GLY A 75 6.02 19.79 -2.32
CA GLY A 75 6.07 21.18 -1.83
C GLY A 75 5.44 21.41 -0.47
N LYS A 76 5.06 20.36 0.27
CA LYS A 76 4.59 20.53 1.64
C LYS A 76 5.68 21.10 2.54
N LEU A 77 5.26 21.83 3.58
CA LEU A 77 6.19 22.36 4.57
C LEU A 77 6.95 21.23 5.24
N ILE A 78 8.24 21.40 5.50
CA ILE A 78 9.08 20.34 6.08
C ILE A 78 8.53 19.85 7.43
N SER A 79 7.99 20.76 8.25
CA SER A 79 7.35 20.42 9.53
C SER A 79 6.09 19.58 9.36
N GLU A 80 5.31 19.80 8.30
CA GLU A 80 4.14 18.98 7.98
C GLU A 80 4.56 17.60 7.45
N ALA A 81 5.62 17.55 6.63
CA ALA A 81 6.20 16.31 6.12
C ALA A 81 6.73 15.43 7.26
N GLU A 82 7.43 16.04 8.21
CA GLU A 82 7.90 15.37 9.40
C GLU A 82 6.75 14.83 10.26
N GLY A 83 5.69 15.63 10.46
CA GLY A 83 4.49 15.20 11.17
C GLY A 83 3.77 14.03 10.48
N GLU A 84 3.80 13.97 9.14
CA GLU A 84 3.30 12.83 8.39
C GLU A 84 4.12 11.56 8.63
N VAL A 85 5.45 11.67 8.68
CA VAL A 85 6.31 10.52 9.02
C VAL A 85 6.02 10.02 10.43
N ASP A 86 5.87 10.93 11.40
CA ASP A 86 5.53 10.62 12.78
C ASP A 86 4.16 9.90 12.87
N LEU A 87 3.17 10.37 12.09
CA LEU A 87 1.86 9.73 11.99
C LEU A 87 1.97 8.30 11.43
N CYS A 88 2.75 8.10 10.36
CA CYS A 88 2.97 6.77 9.77
C CYS A 88 3.63 5.80 10.78
N ALA A 89 4.63 6.29 11.52
CA ALA A 89 5.29 5.50 12.56
C ALA A 89 4.31 5.14 13.70
N SER A 90 3.44 6.07 14.11
CA SER A 90 2.41 5.79 15.12
C SER A 90 1.37 4.76 14.64
N PHE A 91 1.04 4.77 13.34
CA PHE A 91 0.16 3.79 12.72
C PHE A 91 0.75 2.36 12.80
N CYS A 92 2.07 2.24 12.61
CA CYS A 92 2.76 0.95 12.78
C CYS A 92 2.57 0.40 14.19
N ASP A 93 2.80 1.22 15.22
CA ASP A 93 2.65 0.81 16.61
C ASP A 93 1.20 0.44 16.94
N TYR A 94 0.25 1.25 16.47
CA TYR A 94 -1.17 1.03 16.70
C TYR A 94 -1.61 -0.33 16.17
N TYR A 95 -1.35 -0.62 14.90
CA TYR A 95 -1.75 -1.89 14.30
C TYR A 95 -0.99 -3.08 14.89
N ALA A 96 0.28 -2.92 15.28
CA ALA A 96 1.02 -3.97 15.96
C ALA A 96 0.40 -4.32 17.31
N ALA A 97 0.04 -3.31 18.11
CA ALA A 97 -0.56 -3.50 19.42
C ALA A 97 -1.99 -4.07 19.37
N HIS A 98 -2.73 -3.81 18.28
CA HIS A 98 -4.15 -4.15 18.17
C HIS A 98 -4.44 -5.34 17.22
N ALA A 99 -3.41 -5.86 16.52
CA ALA A 99 -3.54 -6.92 15.52
C ALA A 99 -4.35 -8.15 16.01
N ASP A 100 -4.03 -8.66 17.20
CA ASP A 100 -4.69 -9.84 17.77
C ASP A 100 -6.20 -9.61 17.97
N LYS A 101 -6.55 -8.45 18.53
CA LYS A 101 -7.95 -8.03 18.71
C LYS A 101 -8.66 -7.86 17.38
N PHE A 102 -7.99 -7.26 16.40
CA PHE A 102 -8.57 -7.04 15.07
C PHE A 102 -8.80 -8.34 14.32
N LEU A 103 -7.92 -9.33 14.43
CA LEU A 103 -8.04 -10.61 13.73
C LEU A 103 -8.77 -11.70 14.53
N GLN A 104 -9.13 -11.44 15.78
CA GLN A 104 -9.88 -12.37 16.61
C GLN A 104 -11.18 -12.83 15.93
N PRO A 105 -11.47 -14.15 15.91
CA PRO A 105 -12.74 -14.69 15.48
C PRO A 105 -13.91 -14.07 16.24
N LYS A 106 -14.95 -13.65 15.51
CA LYS A 106 -16.19 -13.15 16.13
C LYS A 106 -17.15 -14.31 16.32
N ILE A 107 -17.45 -14.67 17.57
CA ILE A 107 -18.50 -15.67 17.87
C ILE A 107 -19.87 -15.05 17.62
N ILE A 108 -20.76 -15.81 16.96
CA ILE A 108 -22.12 -15.38 16.66
C ILE A 108 -23.08 -16.19 17.54
N ALA A 109 -23.87 -15.47 18.33
CA ALA A 109 -24.93 -16.09 19.12
C ALA A 109 -26.01 -16.63 18.18
N THR A 110 -26.33 -17.91 18.30
CA THR A 110 -27.38 -18.58 17.53
C THR A 110 -28.02 -19.65 18.38
N THR A 111 -29.31 -19.88 18.17
CA THR A 111 -30.07 -20.97 18.79
C THR A 111 -29.79 -22.32 18.13
N SER A 112 -29.11 -22.33 16.98
CA SER A 112 -28.89 -23.53 16.15
C SER A 112 -27.40 -23.88 16.08
N GLY A 113 -26.79 -24.24 17.22
CA GLY A 113 -25.41 -24.74 17.27
C GLY A 113 -24.35 -23.67 17.54
N ARG A 114 -23.18 -23.78 16.90
CA ARG A 114 -22.05 -22.86 17.07
C ARG A 114 -21.70 -22.17 15.77
N ALA A 115 -21.64 -20.83 15.78
CA ALA A 115 -21.26 -20.03 14.63
C ALA A 115 -20.14 -19.06 14.98
N LYS A 116 -19.20 -18.85 14.04
CA LYS A 116 -18.13 -17.85 14.15
C LYS A 116 -17.79 -17.26 12.79
N VAL A 117 -17.34 -16.01 12.79
CA VAL A 117 -16.78 -15.32 11.62
C VAL A 117 -15.26 -15.23 11.79
N LEU A 118 -14.53 -15.74 10.80
CA LEU A 118 -13.08 -15.61 10.70
C LEU A 118 -12.74 -14.41 9.79
N LYS A 119 -11.64 -13.73 10.10
CA LYS A 119 -11.10 -12.65 9.28
C LYS A 119 -9.83 -13.17 8.63
N GLN A 120 -9.89 -13.44 7.33
CA GLN A 120 -8.81 -14.05 6.56
C GLN A 120 -8.39 -13.14 5.42
N SER A 121 -7.14 -13.24 4.99
CA SER A 121 -6.65 -12.53 3.81
C SER A 121 -7.36 -12.98 2.54
N LEU A 122 -7.46 -12.05 1.59
CA LEU A 122 -8.19 -12.18 0.34
C LEU A 122 -7.27 -12.52 -0.84
N GLY A 123 -6.10 -11.89 -0.92
CA GLY A 123 -5.21 -11.99 -2.07
C GLY A 123 -4.33 -10.75 -2.22
N ILE A 124 -3.88 -10.50 -3.45
CA ILE A 124 -3.15 -9.26 -3.80
C ILE A 124 -4.14 -8.10 -3.80
N LEU A 125 -3.72 -6.95 -3.27
CA LEU A 125 -4.45 -5.70 -3.39
C LEU A 125 -3.68 -4.72 -4.27
N VAL A 126 -4.41 -3.98 -5.11
CA VAL A 126 -3.86 -2.84 -5.85
C VAL A 126 -4.20 -1.56 -5.09
N ALA A 127 -3.19 -0.80 -4.70
CA ALA A 127 -3.32 0.52 -4.08
C ALA A 127 -3.04 1.61 -5.13
N VAL A 128 -3.96 2.55 -5.26
CA VAL A 128 -3.81 3.73 -6.13
C VAL A 128 -3.87 4.97 -5.26
N GLU A 129 -2.72 5.55 -4.98
CA GLU A 129 -2.59 6.63 -3.98
C GLU A 129 -2.25 8.01 -4.60
N PRO A 130 -2.60 9.11 -3.91
CA PRO A 130 -2.42 10.47 -4.36
C PRO A 130 -1.21 11.15 -3.70
N TRP A 131 -0.75 12.23 -4.32
CA TRP A 131 0.44 12.97 -3.94
C TRP A 131 0.33 13.83 -2.67
N ASN A 132 -0.87 14.09 -2.13
CA ASN A 132 -1.03 15.09 -1.06
C ASN A 132 -0.47 14.63 0.30
N PHE A 133 -0.49 13.32 0.55
CA PHE A 133 0.14 12.69 1.72
C PHE A 133 0.89 11.42 1.27
N PRO A 134 2.06 11.57 0.62
CA PRO A 134 2.72 10.48 -0.09
C PRO A 134 3.05 9.27 0.78
N PHE A 135 3.32 9.46 2.08
CA PHE A 135 3.63 8.36 2.99
C PHE A 135 2.36 7.85 3.68
N TYR A 136 1.52 8.76 4.19
CA TYR A 136 0.37 8.38 4.99
C TYR A 136 -0.70 7.65 4.18
N GLN A 137 -0.91 8.00 2.91
CA GLN A 137 -1.89 7.28 2.08
C GLN A 137 -1.47 5.83 1.86
N ILE A 138 -0.18 5.59 1.60
CA ILE A 138 0.39 4.25 1.51
C ILE A 138 0.25 3.54 2.86
N ALA A 139 0.73 4.15 3.95
CA ALA A 139 0.73 3.56 5.28
C ALA A 139 -0.67 3.14 5.74
N ARG A 140 -1.67 3.99 5.46
CA ARG A 140 -3.08 3.79 5.85
C ARG A 140 -3.67 2.51 5.28
N VAL A 141 -3.30 2.13 4.06
CA VAL A 141 -3.79 0.90 3.42
C VAL A 141 -2.81 -0.26 3.60
N PHE A 142 -1.51 -0.02 3.55
CA PHE A 142 -0.49 -1.07 3.60
C PHE A 142 -0.41 -1.73 4.98
N ILE A 143 -0.30 -0.95 6.05
CA ILE A 143 -0.08 -1.48 7.42
C ILE A 143 -1.19 -2.44 7.86
N PRO A 144 -2.50 -2.10 7.78
CA PRO A 144 -3.55 -3.05 8.12
C PRO A 144 -3.55 -4.30 7.22
N ASN A 145 -3.23 -4.14 5.94
CA ASN A 145 -3.24 -5.25 4.98
C ASN A 145 -2.06 -6.19 5.13
N LEU A 146 -0.87 -5.68 5.48
CA LEU A 146 0.25 -6.51 5.89
C LEU A 146 -0.13 -7.34 7.11
N ILE A 147 -0.76 -6.74 8.13
CA ILE A 147 -1.26 -7.50 9.30
C ILE A 147 -2.28 -8.57 8.89
N ALA A 148 -3.25 -8.21 8.04
CA ALA A 148 -4.26 -9.14 7.54
C ALA A 148 -3.68 -10.26 6.65
N GLY A 149 -2.49 -10.06 6.08
CA GLY A 149 -1.83 -11.02 5.18
C GLY A 149 -2.21 -10.84 3.71
N ASN A 150 -2.43 -9.60 3.28
CA ASN A 150 -2.68 -9.21 1.90
C ASN A 150 -1.43 -8.50 1.33
N PRO A 151 -0.71 -9.11 0.39
CA PRO A 151 0.33 -8.46 -0.41
C PRO A 151 -0.23 -7.28 -1.21
N MET A 152 0.60 -6.27 -1.48
CA MET A 152 0.15 -5.03 -2.11
C MET A 152 1.02 -4.59 -3.29
N ILE A 153 0.37 -4.27 -4.40
CA ILE A 153 0.97 -3.55 -5.53
C ILE A 153 0.55 -2.09 -5.43
N LEU A 154 1.52 -1.19 -5.36
CA LEU A 154 1.30 0.25 -5.27
C LEU A 154 1.52 0.89 -6.63
N LYS A 155 0.54 1.70 -7.04
CA LYS A 155 0.69 2.72 -8.08
C LYS A 155 0.42 4.08 -7.44
N ASP A 156 1.45 4.87 -7.22
CA ASP A 156 1.30 6.21 -6.62
C ASP A 156 1.12 7.30 -7.70
N ALA A 157 0.94 8.54 -7.28
CA ALA A 157 0.89 9.71 -8.13
C ALA A 157 2.22 9.92 -8.88
N SER A 158 2.12 10.36 -10.14
CA SER A 158 3.28 10.45 -11.03
C SER A 158 4.31 11.53 -10.64
N ASN A 159 3.92 12.44 -9.76
CA ASN A 159 4.75 13.53 -9.25
C ASN A 159 5.37 13.25 -7.86
N CYS A 160 5.10 12.09 -7.25
CA CYS A 160 5.76 11.66 -6.01
C CYS A 160 6.50 10.29 -6.12
N PRO A 161 7.20 10.00 -7.24
CA PRO A 161 7.81 8.68 -7.44
C PRO A 161 8.92 8.34 -6.44
N ALA A 162 9.71 9.31 -5.99
CA ALA A 162 10.77 9.07 -5.01
C ALA A 162 10.19 8.74 -3.63
N SER A 163 9.10 9.40 -3.23
CA SER A 163 8.38 9.12 -1.99
C SER A 163 7.80 7.71 -1.99
N ALA A 164 7.14 7.31 -3.08
CA ALA A 164 6.58 5.97 -3.24
C ALA A 164 7.66 4.89 -3.16
N GLN A 165 8.79 5.10 -3.85
CA GLN A 165 9.91 4.17 -3.82
C GLN A 165 10.57 4.11 -2.44
N ALA A 166 10.78 5.25 -1.78
CA ALA A 166 11.39 5.33 -0.46
C ALA A 166 10.57 4.58 0.60
N PHE A 167 9.24 4.66 0.55
CA PHE A 167 8.37 3.89 1.44
C PHE A 167 8.47 2.38 1.18
N ALA A 168 8.45 1.96 -0.09
CA ALA A 168 8.61 0.55 -0.47
C ALA A 168 9.99 -0.01 -0.03
N ASP A 169 11.05 0.78 -0.18
CA ASP A 169 12.39 0.43 0.28
C ASP A 169 12.46 0.31 1.81
N ALA A 170 11.78 1.20 2.55
CA ALA A 170 11.67 1.12 4.01
C ALA A 170 10.96 -0.16 4.47
N VAL A 171 9.92 -0.59 3.75
CA VAL A 171 9.21 -1.85 4.00
C VAL A 171 10.13 -3.06 3.81
N LYS A 172 10.93 -3.04 2.73
CA LYS A 172 11.94 -4.08 2.46
C LYS A 172 13.02 -4.09 3.54
N GLU A 173 13.52 -2.93 3.94
CA GLU A 173 14.51 -2.78 5.01
C GLU A 173 13.98 -3.25 6.37
N ALA A 174 12.68 -3.10 6.62
CA ALA A 174 12.00 -3.63 7.79
C ALA A 174 11.92 -5.17 7.82
N GLY A 175 12.42 -5.85 6.79
CA GLY A 175 12.47 -7.31 6.68
C GLY A 175 11.16 -7.93 6.18
N ALA A 176 10.28 -7.14 5.57
CA ALA A 176 9.11 -7.67 4.88
C ALA A 176 9.56 -8.49 3.66
N PRO A 177 9.01 -9.69 3.43
CA PRO A 177 9.39 -10.51 2.28
C PRO A 177 9.04 -9.82 0.96
N ALA A 178 9.79 -10.14 -0.10
CA ALA A 178 9.50 -9.66 -1.44
C ALA A 178 8.04 -9.93 -1.82
N GLY A 179 7.39 -8.93 -2.42
CA GLY A 179 5.96 -8.96 -2.73
C GLY A 179 5.05 -8.40 -1.64
N SER A 180 5.55 -8.11 -0.42
CA SER A 180 4.71 -7.51 0.64
C SER A 180 4.12 -6.16 0.22
N LEU A 181 5.00 -5.26 -0.24
CA LEU A 181 4.67 -4.02 -0.93
C LEU A 181 5.62 -3.88 -2.11
N THR A 182 5.08 -3.72 -3.32
CA THR A 182 5.88 -3.42 -4.51
C THR A 182 5.35 -2.16 -5.15
N ASN A 183 6.17 -1.10 -5.17
CA ASN A 183 5.90 0.10 -5.95
C ASN A 183 6.16 -0.19 -7.43
N LEU A 184 5.21 0.18 -8.31
CA LEU A 184 5.34 0.08 -9.76
C LEU A 184 4.96 1.40 -10.43
N PHE A 185 5.79 1.82 -11.39
CA PHE A 185 5.58 3.01 -12.21
C PHE A 185 4.68 2.69 -13.41
N LEU A 186 3.43 2.29 -13.10
CA LEU A 186 2.49 1.77 -14.09
C LEU A 186 1.86 2.88 -14.94
N SER A 187 1.59 2.56 -16.21
CA SER A 187 0.59 3.24 -17.02
C SER A 187 -0.84 2.94 -16.55
N TYR A 188 -1.83 3.72 -16.99
CA TYR A 188 -3.24 3.41 -16.68
C TYR A 188 -3.71 2.08 -17.28
N ASP A 189 -3.19 1.69 -18.44
CA ASP A 189 -3.51 0.40 -19.06
C ASP A 189 -2.95 -0.76 -18.25
N GLN A 190 -1.74 -0.61 -17.70
CA GLN A 190 -1.18 -1.61 -16.80
C GLN A 190 -1.91 -1.68 -15.46
N VAL A 191 -2.38 -0.55 -14.91
CA VAL A 191 -3.28 -0.57 -13.74
C VAL A 191 -4.54 -1.37 -14.06
N ASN A 192 -5.13 -1.16 -15.23
CA ASN A 192 -6.30 -1.92 -15.68
C ASN A 192 -6.02 -3.41 -15.84
N LYS A 193 -4.85 -3.78 -16.39
CA LYS A 193 -4.40 -5.18 -16.48
C LYS A 193 -4.26 -5.81 -15.10
N ALA A 194 -3.63 -5.11 -14.15
CA ALA A 194 -3.48 -5.57 -12.78
C ALA A 194 -4.85 -5.81 -12.10
N ILE A 195 -5.80 -4.87 -12.25
CA ILE A 195 -7.16 -5.00 -11.70
C ILE A 195 -7.96 -6.12 -12.40
N ALA A 196 -7.64 -6.46 -13.66
CA ALA A 196 -8.30 -7.57 -14.35
C ALA A 196 -7.70 -8.94 -13.97
N ASP A 197 -6.53 -8.98 -13.33
CA ASP A 197 -5.84 -10.22 -12.99
C ASP A 197 -6.57 -10.98 -11.87
N LYS A 198 -6.79 -12.28 -12.07
CA LYS A 198 -7.49 -13.16 -11.13
C LYS A 198 -6.80 -13.33 -9.76
N ARG A 199 -5.51 -12.98 -9.65
CA ARG A 199 -4.74 -13.02 -8.40
C ARG A 199 -5.00 -11.79 -7.53
N VAL A 200 -5.49 -10.71 -8.14
CA VAL A 200 -5.90 -9.49 -7.44
C VAL A 200 -7.32 -9.68 -6.92
N ALA A 201 -7.50 -9.37 -5.63
CA ALA A 201 -8.75 -9.61 -4.90
C ALA A 201 -9.43 -8.31 -4.44
N GLY A 202 -8.78 -7.17 -4.65
CA GLY A 202 -9.28 -5.89 -4.16
C GLY A 202 -8.51 -4.70 -4.70
N VAL A 203 -9.18 -3.55 -4.71
CA VAL A 203 -8.57 -2.27 -5.04
C VAL A 203 -8.91 -1.27 -3.96
N CYS A 204 -7.88 -0.59 -3.47
CA CYS A 204 -8.01 0.60 -2.64
C CYS A 204 -7.54 1.81 -3.45
N LEU A 205 -8.35 2.86 -3.47
CA LEU A 205 -8.03 4.09 -4.19
C LEU A 205 -8.32 5.30 -3.30
N THR A 206 -7.35 6.18 -3.22
CA THR A 206 -7.53 7.53 -2.70
C THR A 206 -7.20 8.52 -3.81
N GLY A 207 -8.10 9.45 -4.11
CA GLY A 207 -7.86 10.40 -5.20
C GLY A 207 -9.11 11.11 -5.69
N SER A 208 -8.97 11.79 -6.82
CA SER A 208 -10.04 12.60 -7.38
C SER A 208 -11.23 11.77 -7.89
N VAL A 209 -12.43 12.34 -7.83
CA VAL A 209 -13.67 11.78 -8.42
C VAL A 209 -13.74 11.90 -9.96
N THR A 210 -12.64 12.30 -10.62
CA THR A 210 -12.59 12.43 -12.09
C THR A 210 -12.81 11.08 -12.77
N TYR A 211 -13.01 11.10 -14.10
CA TYR A 211 -13.14 9.91 -14.94
C TYR A 211 -12.11 8.81 -14.60
N LYS A 212 -10.89 9.19 -14.21
CA LYS A 212 -9.82 8.25 -13.83
C LYS A 212 -10.11 7.50 -12.51
N GLY A 213 -10.61 8.18 -11.48
CA GLY A 213 -11.05 7.55 -10.24
C GLY A 213 -12.30 6.70 -10.43
N GLN A 214 -13.23 7.17 -11.28
CA GLN A 214 -14.41 6.41 -11.68
C GLN A 214 -14.05 5.14 -12.46
N THR A 215 -13.05 5.19 -13.36
CA THR A 215 -12.62 4.03 -14.17
C THR A 215 -12.12 2.87 -13.30
N VAL A 216 -11.31 3.18 -12.27
CA VAL A 216 -10.84 2.17 -11.32
C VAL A 216 -12.02 1.56 -10.55
N TYR A 217 -12.95 2.40 -10.09
CA TYR A 217 -14.17 1.97 -9.40
C TYR A 217 -15.06 1.08 -10.27
N TYR A 218 -15.34 1.47 -11.51
CA TYR A 218 -16.23 0.72 -12.42
C TYR A 218 -15.61 -0.60 -12.88
N LYS A 219 -14.28 -0.65 -13.10
CA LYS A 219 -13.62 -1.91 -13.46
C LYS A 219 -13.55 -2.90 -12.31
N ALA A 220 -13.30 -2.42 -11.09
CA ALA A 220 -13.35 -3.29 -9.93
C ALA A 220 -14.79 -3.81 -9.67
N ASN A 221 -15.82 -2.99 -9.85
CA ASN A 221 -17.22 -3.43 -9.72
C ASN A 221 -17.75 -4.28 -10.89
N GLY A 222 -17.13 -4.21 -12.07
CA GLY A 222 -17.44 -5.08 -13.20
C GLY A 222 -16.87 -6.50 -13.07
N ASN A 223 -16.20 -6.78 -11.95
CA ASN A 223 -15.54 -8.04 -11.67
C ASN A 223 -16.12 -8.53 -10.32
N ASP A 224 -16.99 -9.54 -10.35
CA ASP A 224 -17.84 -9.96 -9.20
C ASP A 224 -17.07 -10.45 -7.94
N GLN A 225 -15.75 -10.36 -7.95
CA GLN A 225 -14.81 -10.83 -6.92
C GLN A 225 -14.31 -9.72 -5.98
N TYR A 226 -14.62 -8.44 -6.22
CA TYR A 226 -13.96 -7.30 -5.55
C TYR A 226 -14.74 -6.69 -4.38
N GLN A 227 -14.01 -6.29 -3.33
CA GLN A 227 -14.45 -5.24 -2.40
C GLN A 227 -13.75 -3.92 -2.77
N VAL A 228 -14.52 -2.92 -3.19
CA VAL A 228 -14.02 -1.56 -3.46
C VAL A 228 -14.24 -0.71 -2.22
N THR A 229 -13.17 -0.16 -1.66
CA THR A 229 -13.25 0.84 -0.59
C THR A 229 -12.73 2.18 -1.07
N THR A 230 -13.52 3.23 -0.89
CA THR A 230 -13.13 4.61 -1.15
C THR A 230 -13.09 5.35 0.19
N ALA A 231 -11.97 5.98 0.50
CA ALA A 231 -11.89 6.88 1.64
C ALA A 231 -11.92 8.32 1.11
N LYS A 232 -13.03 9.01 1.37
CA LYS A 232 -13.10 10.47 1.24
C LYS A 232 -12.36 11.12 2.40
#